data_AF-A0A222WGZ0-F1
#
_entry.id   AF-A0A222WGZ0-F1
#
_cell.length_a   1.000
_cell.length_b   1.000
_cell.length_c   1.000
_cell.angle_alpha   90.00
_cell.angle_beta   90.00
_cell.angle_gamma   90.00
#
_symmetry.space_group_name_H-M   'P 1'
#
loop_
_entity.id
_entity.type
_entity.pdbx_description
1 polymer ?
#
loop_
_entity_poly.entity_id
_entity_poly.type
_entity_poly.pdbx_seq_one_letter_code
_entity_poly.pdbx_strand_id
1 'polypeptide(L)'
;MKTKKTVWIPAVIAVAVAALLVLYYYYMSSVSGGGPGPRPPEGGVGNVPAGQMSRPPGGERHGGNGEIFKTLGTISVFVGAAAFSWFWFKKKLRSPSMLVRKAGKLLHAMHKLLGWATLILVAVHGVYFLVTKLQDSKTYTGLASFAILLAIAGYGFFINKVRNKWMRTVHRSLGLLWVPVLLLHAGSSVIMAVIASIAVGVLVWMLEKIAGRTPKPVPGDR
;
A
#
# COMPACT_ATOMS: atom_id res chain seq x y z
N MET A 1 14.13 -19.37 21.09
CA MET A 1 13.32 -18.16 20.77
C MET A 1 11.98 -18.25 21.49
N LYS A 2 11.41 -17.12 21.96
CA LYS A 2 10.07 -17.15 22.58
C LYS A 2 9.02 -17.52 21.51
N THR A 3 8.07 -18.39 21.86
CA THR A 3 7.01 -18.89 20.96
C THR A 3 5.61 -18.46 21.38
N LYS A 4 5.51 -17.69 22.48
CA LYS A 4 4.24 -17.17 23.00
C LYS A 4 3.48 -16.43 21.92
N LYS A 5 2.22 -16.82 21.69
CA LYS A 5 1.32 -16.21 20.71
C LYS A 5 0.78 -14.85 21.16
N THR A 6 1.05 -14.41 22.40
CA THR A 6 0.64 -13.10 22.93
C THR A 6 1.14 -11.92 22.09
N VAL A 7 2.20 -12.10 21.31
CA VAL A 7 2.65 -11.08 20.34
C VAL A 7 1.66 -10.82 19.21
N TRP A 8 0.57 -11.59 19.08
CA TRP A 8 -0.51 -11.31 18.13
C TRP A 8 -1.54 -10.32 18.69
N ILE A 9 -1.61 -10.11 20.01
CA ILE A 9 -2.66 -9.30 20.65
C ILE A 9 -2.74 -7.89 20.06
N PRO A 10 -1.62 -7.12 19.94
CA PRO A 10 -1.69 -5.78 19.35
C PRO A 10 -2.18 -5.78 17.90
N ALA A 11 -1.77 -6.77 17.10
CA ALA A 11 -2.24 -6.92 15.73
C ALA A 11 -3.73 -7.22 15.65
N VAL A 12 -4.25 -8.12 16.48
CA VAL A 12 -5.69 -8.45 16.53
C VAL A 12 -6.51 -7.21 16.91
N ILE A 13 -6.05 -6.43 17.89
CA ILE A 13 -6.70 -5.16 18.27
C ILE A 13 -6.72 -4.20 17.08
N ALA A 14 -5.59 -3.97 16.41
CA ALA A 14 -5.53 -3.07 15.25
C ALA A 14 -6.46 -3.53 14.11
N VAL A 15 -6.53 -4.85 13.85
CA VAL A 15 -7.44 -5.41 12.85
C VAL A 15 -8.90 -5.26 13.26
N ALA A 16 -9.24 -5.47 14.52
CA ALA A 16 -10.60 -5.25 15.03
C ALA A 16 -11.02 -3.78 14.89
N VAL A 17 -10.15 -2.83 15.25
CA VAL A 17 -10.40 -1.39 15.05
C VAL A 17 -10.61 -1.08 13.57
N ALA A 18 -9.75 -1.58 12.68
CA ALA A 18 -9.89 -1.38 11.24
C ALA A 18 -11.20 -1.96 10.70
N ALA A 19 -11.58 -3.16 11.15
CA ALA A 19 -12.84 -3.80 10.75
C ALA A 19 -14.07 -2.99 11.20
N LEU A 20 -14.08 -2.51 12.45
CA LEU A 20 -15.15 -1.65 12.96
C LEU A 20 -15.27 -0.35 12.16
N LEU A 21 -14.15 0.28 11.81
CA LEU A 21 -14.13 1.48 10.96
C LEU A 21 -14.67 1.21 9.55
N VAL A 22 -14.34 0.07 8.95
CA VAL A 22 -14.88 -0.32 7.64
C VAL A 22 -16.37 -0.64 7.71
N LEU A 23 -16.83 -1.32 8.76
CA LEU A 23 -18.26 -1.57 8.98
C LEU A 23 -19.02 -0.25 9.16
N TYR A 24 -18.46 0.68 9.94
CA TYR A 24 -19.04 2.00 10.16
C TYR A 24 -19.09 2.82 8.86
N TYR A 25 -18.07 2.71 8.00
CA TYR A 25 -18.10 3.29 6.65
C TYR A 25 -19.32 2.79 5.86
N TYR A 26 -19.53 1.47 5.77
CA TYR A 26 -20.66 0.92 5.04
C TYR A 26 -22.00 1.32 5.65
N TYR A 27 -22.11 1.33 6.97
CA TYR A 27 -23.30 1.81 7.68
C TYR A 27 -23.61 3.26 7.33
N MET A 28 -22.65 4.18 7.47
CA MET A 28 -22.82 5.59 7.12
C MET A 28 -23.15 5.80 5.65
N SER A 29 -22.50 5.06 4.73
CA SER A 29 -22.83 5.13 3.31
C SER A 29 -24.26 4.65 3.01
N SER A 30 -24.76 3.65 3.74
CA SER A 30 -26.13 3.13 3.57
C SER A 30 -27.21 4.05 4.16
N VAL A 31 -26.94 4.70 5.30
CA VAL A 31 -27.88 5.60 5.98
C VAL A 31 -27.96 6.96 5.31
N SER A 32 -26.85 7.46 4.75
CA SER A 32 -26.80 8.77 4.08
C SER A 32 -27.34 8.78 2.64
N GLY A 33 -28.00 7.71 2.18
CA GLY A 33 -28.70 7.67 0.88
C GLY A 33 -27.80 7.64 -0.38
N GLY A 34 -26.48 7.48 -0.23
CA GLY A 34 -25.51 7.51 -1.33
C GLY A 34 -25.13 6.11 -1.81
N GLY A 35 -26.01 5.43 -2.53
CA GLY A 35 -25.64 4.21 -3.25
C GLY A 35 -24.52 4.48 -4.27
N PRO A 36 -23.63 3.51 -4.57
CA PRO A 36 -22.65 3.63 -5.63
C PRO A 36 -23.37 3.55 -6.98
N GLY A 37 -23.84 4.70 -7.48
CA GLY A 37 -24.38 4.80 -8.83
C GLY A 37 -23.29 4.46 -9.86
N PRO A 38 -23.59 3.69 -10.92
CA PRO A 38 -22.66 3.47 -12.01
C PRO A 38 -22.30 4.82 -12.64
N ARG A 39 -21.00 5.13 -12.69
CA ARG A 39 -20.49 6.29 -13.44
C ARG A 39 -20.82 6.09 -14.93
N PRO A 40 -21.32 7.11 -15.65
CA PRO A 40 -21.39 7.03 -17.10
C PRO A 40 -19.97 6.93 -17.68
N PRO A 41 -19.79 6.20 -18.79
CA PRO A 41 -18.48 6.11 -19.45
C PRO A 41 -18.05 7.50 -19.96
N GLU A 42 -16.85 7.94 -19.56
CA GLU A 42 -16.17 9.07 -20.19
C GLU A 42 -15.78 8.66 -21.62
N GLY A 43 -16.61 9.04 -22.58
CA GLY A 43 -16.36 8.81 -24.00
C GLY A 43 -17.47 9.42 -24.85
N GLY A 44 -17.30 10.67 -25.26
CA GLY A 44 -18.26 11.34 -26.14
C GLY A 44 -17.77 12.70 -26.60
N VAL A 45 -17.08 12.72 -27.74
CA VAL A 45 -16.83 13.94 -28.53
C VAL A 45 -18.18 14.47 -29.01
N GLY A 46 -18.53 15.71 -28.67
CA GLY A 46 -19.79 16.33 -29.10
C GLY A 46 -19.80 17.83 -28.91
N ASN A 47 -19.66 18.56 -30.02
CA ASN A 47 -19.88 20.00 -30.13
C ASN A 47 -21.33 20.36 -29.77
N VAL A 48 -21.56 21.25 -28.80
CA VAL A 48 -22.85 21.98 -28.63
C VAL A 48 -22.58 23.39 -28.07
N PRO A 49 -23.31 24.44 -28.51
CA PRO A 49 -22.92 25.85 -28.36
C PRO A 49 -23.24 26.48 -27.00
N ALA A 50 -22.63 27.63 -26.79
CA ALA A 50 -22.72 28.48 -25.60
C ALA A 50 -24.16 28.96 -25.29
N GLY A 51 -24.51 28.91 -23.99
CA GLY A 51 -25.55 29.79 -23.44
C GLY A 51 -26.53 29.13 -22.47
N GLN A 52 -26.10 28.76 -21.26
CA GLN A 52 -26.88 28.94 -20.02
C GLN A 52 -26.05 28.51 -18.80
N MET A 53 -25.61 29.49 -18.02
CA MET A 53 -24.92 29.28 -16.74
C MET A 53 -25.90 28.76 -15.69
N SER A 54 -26.03 27.44 -15.59
CA SER A 54 -26.42 26.78 -14.35
C SER A 54 -25.15 26.49 -13.56
N ARG A 55 -24.91 27.27 -12.52
CA ARG A 55 -23.78 27.12 -11.58
C ARG A 55 -23.91 25.77 -10.85
N PRO A 56 -22.98 24.80 -11.01
CA PRO A 56 -23.02 23.58 -10.22
C PRO A 56 -22.54 23.88 -8.78
N PRO A 57 -23.16 23.29 -7.75
CA PRO A 57 -22.65 23.38 -6.40
C PRO A 57 -21.42 22.46 -6.28
N GLY A 58 -20.30 23.01 -5.81
CA GLY A 58 -19.19 22.18 -5.30
C GLY A 58 -18.18 21.67 -6.33
N GLY A 59 -17.86 22.44 -7.37
CA GLY A 59 -16.65 22.20 -8.16
C GLY A 59 -15.41 22.40 -7.29
N GLU A 60 -14.73 21.32 -6.90
CA GLU A 60 -13.37 21.37 -6.36
C GLU A 60 -12.52 22.22 -7.31
N ARG A 61 -12.05 23.37 -6.84
CA ARG A 61 -11.11 24.21 -7.59
C ARG A 61 -9.89 23.34 -7.93
N HIS A 62 -9.77 22.94 -9.20
CA HIS A 62 -8.51 22.46 -9.77
C HIS A 62 -7.45 23.53 -9.51
N GLY A 63 -6.39 23.23 -8.75
CA GLY A 63 -5.35 24.19 -8.39
C GLY A 63 -5.30 24.66 -6.92
N GLY A 64 -5.75 23.85 -5.95
CA GLY A 64 -5.61 24.14 -4.51
C GLY A 64 -4.69 23.17 -3.77
N ASN A 65 -4.25 23.54 -2.56
CA ASN A 65 -3.41 22.70 -1.68
C ASN A 65 -3.89 21.25 -1.55
N GLY A 66 -5.21 21.00 -1.61
CA GLY A 66 -5.79 19.64 -1.54
C GLY A 66 -5.32 18.69 -2.66
N GLU A 67 -4.98 19.19 -3.84
CA GLU A 67 -4.46 18.37 -4.94
C GLU A 67 -3.04 17.88 -4.65
N ILE A 68 -2.22 18.72 -4.00
CA ILE A 68 -0.88 18.36 -3.54
C ILE A 68 -0.98 17.24 -2.50
N PHE A 69 -1.86 17.36 -1.50
CA PHE A 69 -2.04 16.32 -0.49
C PHE A 69 -2.62 15.02 -1.08
N LYS A 70 -3.52 15.09 -2.06
CA LYS A 70 -3.99 13.91 -2.80
C LYS A 70 -2.86 13.22 -3.55
N THR A 71 -1.99 13.99 -4.19
CA THR A 71 -0.77 13.50 -4.87
C THR A 71 0.19 12.85 -3.87
N LEU A 72 0.40 13.45 -2.70
CA LEU A 72 1.18 12.84 -1.61
C LEU A 72 0.60 11.48 -1.18
N GLY A 73 -0.74 11.38 -1.10
CA GLY A 73 -1.43 10.11 -0.87
C GLY A 73 -1.08 9.07 -1.92
N THR A 74 -1.15 9.41 -3.22
CA THR A 74 -0.76 8.51 -4.31
C THR A 74 0.72 8.13 -4.25
N ILE A 75 1.63 9.09 -4.04
CA ILE A 75 3.06 8.83 -3.87
C ILE A 75 3.29 7.84 -2.73
N SER A 76 2.59 8.03 -1.60
CA SER A 76 2.71 7.14 -0.45
C SER A 76 2.33 5.68 -0.77
N VAL A 77 1.34 5.46 -1.64
CA VAL A 77 0.96 4.12 -2.13
C VAL A 77 2.10 3.48 -2.91
N PHE A 78 2.72 4.21 -3.83
CA PHE A 78 3.85 3.68 -4.63
C PHE A 78 5.12 3.48 -3.79
N VAL A 79 5.42 4.38 -2.86
CA VAL A 79 6.52 4.19 -1.89
C VAL A 79 6.24 2.95 -1.02
N GLY A 80 4.99 2.76 -0.58
CA GLY A 80 4.56 1.57 0.15
C GLY A 80 4.71 0.28 -0.67
N ALA A 81 4.37 0.32 -1.96
CA ALA A 81 4.54 -0.81 -2.87
C ALA A 81 6.02 -1.14 -3.14
N ALA A 82 6.88 -0.12 -3.25
CA ALA A 82 8.32 -0.30 -3.34
C ALA A 82 8.88 -0.95 -2.06
N ALA A 83 8.43 -0.51 -0.88
CA ALA A 83 8.77 -1.15 0.38
C ALA A 83 8.27 -2.60 0.44
N PHE A 84 7.04 -2.85 -0.02
CA PHE A 84 6.41 -4.18 -0.05
C PHE A 84 7.11 -5.15 -1.00
N SER A 85 7.67 -4.66 -2.10
CA SER A 85 8.40 -5.47 -3.09
C SER A 85 9.56 -6.27 -2.48
N TRP A 86 10.09 -5.85 -1.32
CA TRP A 86 11.01 -6.65 -0.50
C TRP A 86 10.53 -8.08 -0.24
N PHE A 87 9.20 -8.30 -0.21
CA PHE A 87 8.58 -9.61 -0.09
C PHE A 87 9.14 -10.63 -1.08
N TRP A 88 9.38 -10.23 -2.33
CA TRP A 88 9.90 -11.08 -3.40
C TRP A 88 11.40 -11.37 -3.26
N PHE A 89 12.16 -10.40 -2.72
CA PHE A 89 13.61 -10.47 -2.66
C PHE A 89 14.16 -11.06 -1.34
N LYS A 90 13.35 -11.15 -0.27
CA LYS A 90 13.83 -11.55 1.06
C LYS A 90 14.52 -12.92 1.13
N LYS A 91 14.20 -13.84 0.21
CA LYS A 91 14.85 -15.17 0.10
C LYS A 91 15.90 -15.23 -1.01
N LYS A 92 16.16 -14.13 -1.72
CA LYS A 92 16.94 -14.09 -2.97
C LYS A 92 18.27 -13.34 -2.83
N LEU A 93 18.71 -13.06 -1.61
CA LEU A 93 20.00 -12.41 -1.33
C LEU A 93 21.22 -13.26 -1.73
N ARG A 94 21.03 -14.57 -1.96
CA ARG A 94 22.05 -15.50 -2.47
C ARG A 94 21.68 -16.07 -3.85
N SER A 95 20.85 -15.35 -4.60
CA SER A 95 20.44 -15.77 -5.95
C SER A 95 21.64 -15.92 -6.90
N PRO A 96 21.61 -16.89 -7.84
CA PRO A 96 22.63 -17.00 -8.89
C PRO A 96 22.63 -15.80 -9.84
N SER A 97 21.50 -15.11 -9.99
CA SER A 97 21.43 -13.88 -10.79
C SER A 97 22.06 -12.69 -10.05
N MET A 98 23.12 -12.10 -10.62
CA MET A 98 23.78 -10.93 -10.04
C MET A 98 22.84 -9.73 -9.92
N LEU A 99 21.94 -9.52 -10.89
CA LEU A 99 20.96 -8.44 -10.87
C LEU A 99 19.96 -8.61 -9.73
N VAL A 100 19.36 -9.80 -9.59
CA VAL A 100 18.40 -10.10 -8.51
C VAL A 100 19.07 -9.96 -7.14
N ARG A 101 20.33 -10.40 -7.02
CA ARG A 101 21.11 -10.27 -5.79
C ARG A 101 21.41 -8.80 -5.43
N LYS A 102 21.85 -7.98 -6.39
CA LYS A 102 22.13 -6.54 -6.17
C LYS A 102 20.85 -5.79 -5.81
N ALA A 103 19.78 -5.97 -6.59
CA ALA A 103 18.47 -5.38 -6.31
C ALA A 103 17.92 -5.82 -4.95
N GLY A 104 18.07 -7.10 -4.59
CA GLY A 104 17.67 -7.60 -3.28
C GLY A 104 18.45 -6.95 -2.12
N LYS A 105 19.76 -6.73 -2.24
CA LYS A 105 20.54 -6.01 -1.21
C LYS A 105 20.10 -4.55 -1.07
N LEU A 106 19.85 -3.87 -2.19
CA LEU A 106 19.35 -2.50 -2.18
C LEU A 106 17.98 -2.41 -1.50
N LEU A 107 17.02 -3.25 -1.93
CA LEU A 107 15.68 -3.28 -1.32
C LEU A 107 15.72 -3.69 0.15
N HIS A 108 16.64 -4.58 0.55
CA HIS A 108 16.83 -4.91 1.96
C HIS A 108 17.21 -3.68 2.79
N ALA A 109 18.19 -2.90 2.31
CA ALA A 109 18.67 -1.69 2.97
C ALA A 109 17.58 -0.59 2.99
N MET A 110 16.89 -0.41 1.87
CA MET A 110 15.88 0.65 1.74
C MET A 110 14.54 0.31 2.39
N HIS A 111 14.18 -0.97 2.59
CA HIS A 111 12.86 -1.37 3.09
C HIS A 111 12.46 -0.64 4.39
N LYS A 112 13.40 -0.49 5.33
CA LYS A 112 13.14 0.24 6.58
C LYS A 112 12.90 1.73 6.31
N LEU A 113 13.74 2.37 5.50
CA LEU A 113 13.61 3.78 5.15
C LEU A 113 12.29 4.06 4.41
N LEU A 114 11.97 3.26 3.39
CA LEU A 114 10.73 3.36 2.62
C LEU A 114 9.51 3.14 3.52
N GLY A 115 9.55 2.18 4.45
CA GLY A 115 8.47 1.97 5.41
C GLY A 115 8.19 3.20 6.29
N TRP A 116 9.24 3.87 6.79
CA TRP A 116 9.09 5.13 7.54
C TRP A 116 8.61 6.28 6.65
N ALA A 117 9.14 6.40 5.43
CA ALA A 117 8.69 7.40 4.48
C ALA A 117 7.20 7.24 4.13
N THR A 118 6.74 6.01 3.88
CA THR A 118 5.30 5.71 3.70
C THR A 118 4.49 6.15 4.89
N LEU A 119 4.92 5.81 6.12
CA LEU A 119 4.19 6.19 7.33
C LEU A 119 4.05 7.72 7.46
N ILE A 120 5.14 8.46 7.25
CA ILE A 120 5.15 9.93 7.34
C ILE A 120 4.24 10.54 6.26
N LEU A 121 4.37 10.10 5.01
CA LEU A 121 3.56 10.60 3.90
C LEU A 121 2.06 10.34 4.12
N VAL A 122 1.70 9.12 4.55
CA VAL A 122 0.31 8.78 4.89
C VAL A 122 -0.19 9.60 6.06
N ALA A 123 0.63 9.81 7.10
CA ALA A 123 0.24 10.63 8.24
C ALA A 123 0.00 12.10 7.84
N VAL A 124 0.89 12.70 7.05
CA VAL A 124 0.73 14.08 6.56
C VAL A 124 -0.52 14.21 5.68
N HIS A 125 -0.70 13.31 4.73
CA HIS A 125 -1.90 13.23 3.89
C HIS A 125 -3.18 13.08 4.75
N GLY A 126 -3.16 12.14 5.70
CA GLY A 126 -4.29 11.81 6.55
C GLY A 126 -4.67 12.94 7.50
N VAL A 127 -3.69 13.58 8.16
CA VAL A 127 -3.95 14.72 9.07
C VAL A 127 -4.55 15.89 8.31
N TYR A 128 -4.04 16.22 7.12
CA TYR A 128 -4.61 17.28 6.30
C TYR A 128 -6.09 17.03 5.99
N PHE A 129 -6.44 15.84 5.49
CA PHE A 129 -7.83 15.52 5.15
C PHE A 129 -8.72 15.29 6.37
N LEU A 130 -8.17 14.83 7.50
CA LEU A 130 -8.91 14.73 8.75
C LEU A 130 -9.36 16.10 9.22
N VAL A 131 -8.51 17.13 9.13
CA VAL A 131 -8.85 18.50 9.56
C VAL A 131 -9.73 19.22 8.53
N THR A 132 -9.50 19.00 7.23
CA THR A 132 -10.17 19.77 6.16
C THR A 132 -11.44 19.12 5.62
N LYS A 133 -11.64 17.81 5.82
CA LYS A 133 -12.79 17.04 5.31
C LYS A 133 -13.42 16.14 6.37
N LEU A 134 -13.69 16.69 7.56
CA LEU A 134 -14.20 15.97 8.75
C LEU A 134 -15.46 15.11 8.52
N GLN A 135 -16.31 15.47 7.55
CA GLN A 135 -17.60 14.78 7.29
C GLN A 135 -17.56 13.78 6.13
N ASP A 136 -16.41 13.56 5.50
CA ASP A 136 -16.31 12.60 4.40
C ASP A 136 -16.28 11.16 4.96
N SER A 137 -17.28 10.35 4.61
CA SER A 137 -17.34 8.92 4.97
C SER A 137 -16.08 8.15 4.56
N LYS A 138 -15.39 8.56 3.49
CA LYS A 138 -14.14 7.95 3.02
C LYS A 138 -12.98 8.09 4.02
N THR A 139 -13.11 9.00 4.99
CA THR A 139 -12.16 9.15 6.11
C THR A 139 -12.06 7.87 6.93
N TYR A 140 -13.15 7.12 7.12
CA TYR A 140 -13.15 5.89 7.91
C TYR A 140 -12.31 4.78 7.27
N THR A 141 -12.36 4.60 5.94
CA THR A 141 -11.50 3.63 5.24
C THR A 141 -10.03 4.05 5.27
N GLY A 142 -9.76 5.36 5.27
CA GLY A 142 -8.42 5.92 5.45
C GLY A 142 -7.85 5.65 6.85
N LEU A 143 -8.65 5.91 7.90
CA LEU A 143 -8.30 5.61 9.29
C LEU A 143 -8.10 4.11 9.51
N ALA A 144 -8.94 3.25 8.93
CA ALA A 144 -8.79 1.80 9.00
C ALA A 144 -7.44 1.35 8.39
N SER A 145 -7.12 1.86 7.21
CA SER A 145 -5.84 1.61 6.53
C SER A 145 -4.66 2.11 7.37
N PHE A 146 -4.76 3.31 7.94
CA PHE A 146 -3.72 3.90 8.78
C PHE A 146 -3.49 3.13 10.09
N ALA A 147 -4.54 2.63 10.73
CA ALA A 147 -4.44 1.80 11.93
C ALA A 147 -3.64 0.52 11.68
N ILE A 148 -3.86 -0.15 10.54
CA ILE A 148 -3.08 -1.32 10.13
C ILE A 148 -1.63 -0.91 9.83
N LEU A 149 -1.40 0.21 9.13
CA LEU A 149 -0.05 0.71 8.83
C LEU A 149 0.74 1.04 10.10
N LEU A 150 0.11 1.66 11.11
CA LEU A 150 0.71 1.90 12.42
C LEU A 150 1.13 0.59 13.10
N ALA A 151 0.27 -0.43 13.05
CA ALA A 151 0.63 -1.75 13.55
C ALA A 151 1.84 -2.34 12.79
N ILE A 152 1.83 -2.31 11.45
CA ILE A 152 2.96 -2.76 10.61
C ILE A 152 4.26 -2.08 11.04
N ALA A 153 4.25 -0.75 11.17
CA ALA A 153 5.40 0.06 11.58
C ALA A 153 5.88 -0.30 12.99
N GLY A 154 4.95 -0.44 13.95
CA GLY A 154 5.24 -0.88 15.31
C GLY A 154 5.92 -2.25 15.34
N TYR A 155 5.36 -3.25 14.66
CA TYR A 155 5.99 -4.57 14.55
C TYR A 155 7.35 -4.50 13.86
N GLY A 156 7.50 -3.66 12.82
CA GLY A 156 8.77 -3.44 12.13
C GLY A 156 9.85 -2.84 13.04
N PHE A 157 9.48 -1.91 13.91
CA PHE A 157 10.39 -1.32 14.89
C PHE A 157 10.83 -2.34 15.96
N PHE A 158 9.90 -3.16 16.47
CA PHE A 158 10.17 -4.12 17.53
C PHE A 158 10.75 -5.45 17.04
N ILE A 159 10.81 -5.70 15.72
CA ILE A 159 11.18 -7.00 15.14
C ILE A 159 12.58 -7.49 15.54
N ASN A 160 13.53 -6.56 15.71
CA ASN A 160 14.90 -6.85 16.13
C ASN A 160 15.09 -6.73 17.65
N LYS A 161 14.12 -6.14 18.36
CA LYS A 161 14.17 -5.92 19.82
C LYS A 161 13.51 -7.07 20.59
N VAL A 162 12.44 -7.65 20.04
CA VAL A 162 11.67 -8.71 20.68
C VAL A 162 11.99 -10.06 20.05
N ARG A 163 12.70 -10.93 20.78
CA ARG A 163 13.13 -12.26 20.30
C ARG A 163 11.99 -13.29 20.29
N ASN A 164 11.01 -13.10 19.40
CA ASN A 164 9.87 -14.01 19.19
C ASN A 164 9.72 -14.39 17.70
N LYS A 165 9.52 -15.69 17.44
CA LYS A 165 9.41 -16.23 16.06
C LYS A 165 8.24 -15.68 15.27
N TRP A 166 7.16 -15.28 15.96
CA TRP A 166 5.94 -14.81 15.33
C TRP A 166 6.01 -13.35 14.87
N MET A 167 6.97 -12.54 15.36
CA MET A 167 7.06 -11.10 15.01
C MET A 167 7.12 -10.87 13.50
N ARG A 168 7.96 -11.65 12.80
CA ARG A 168 8.11 -11.59 11.34
C ARG A 168 6.85 -12.05 10.61
N THR A 169 6.15 -13.04 11.15
CA THR A 169 4.88 -13.53 10.60
C THR A 169 3.80 -12.47 10.73
N VAL A 170 3.64 -11.88 11.92
CA VAL A 170 2.64 -10.83 12.17
C VAL A 170 2.85 -9.63 11.26
N HIS A 171 4.08 -9.10 11.19
CA HIS A 171 4.41 -7.96 10.32
C HIS A 171 4.06 -8.26 8.85
N ARG A 172 4.39 -9.48 8.37
CA ARG A 172 4.06 -9.91 7.00
C ARG A 172 2.54 -10.05 6.79
N SER A 173 1.83 -10.65 7.74
CA SER A 173 0.38 -10.87 7.65
C SER A 173 -0.38 -9.54 7.65
N LEU A 174 0.02 -8.59 8.50
CA LEU A 174 -0.53 -7.24 8.49
C LEU A 174 -0.24 -6.54 7.16
N GLY A 175 0.98 -6.66 6.62
CA GLY A 175 1.32 -6.11 5.30
C GLY A 175 0.45 -6.65 4.16
N LEU A 176 0.11 -7.94 4.20
CA LEU A 176 -0.82 -8.54 3.23
C LEU A 176 -2.26 -8.07 3.42
N LEU A 177 -2.72 -7.99 4.67
CA LEU A 177 -4.06 -7.52 5.03
C LEU A 177 -4.26 -6.03 4.74
N TRP A 178 -3.19 -5.24 4.78
CA TRP A 178 -3.25 -3.81 4.47
C TRP A 178 -3.67 -3.54 3.03
N VAL A 179 -3.28 -4.38 2.08
CA VAL A 179 -3.57 -4.20 0.64
C VAL A 179 -5.07 -4.09 0.35
N PRO A 180 -5.96 -5.03 0.76
CA PRO A 180 -7.39 -4.91 0.50
C PRO A 180 -8.03 -3.70 1.21
N VAL A 181 -7.58 -3.34 2.42
CA VAL A 181 -8.10 -2.15 3.11
C VAL A 181 -7.65 -0.87 2.40
N LEU A 182 -6.41 -0.83 1.92
CA LEU A 182 -5.88 0.27 1.13
C LEU A 182 -6.63 0.39 -0.20
N LEU A 183 -7.01 -0.71 -0.83
CA LEU A 183 -7.81 -0.73 -2.07
C LEU A 183 -9.17 -0.03 -1.88
N LEU A 184 -9.86 -0.28 -0.76
CA LEU A 184 -11.12 0.40 -0.43
C LEU A 184 -10.95 1.93 -0.34
N HIS A 185 -9.79 2.39 0.12
CA HIS A 185 -9.52 3.82 0.31
C HIS A 185 -8.98 4.50 -0.95
N ALA A 186 -7.92 3.96 -1.55
CA ALA A 186 -7.16 4.60 -2.62
C ALA A 186 -7.55 4.13 -4.03
N GLY A 187 -8.34 3.05 -4.18
CA GLY A 187 -8.92 2.63 -5.44
C GLY A 187 -7.89 2.27 -6.51
N SER A 188 -7.97 2.91 -7.69
CA SER A 188 -7.17 2.57 -8.87
C SER A 188 -5.66 2.69 -8.68
N SER A 189 -5.18 3.62 -7.84
CA SER A 189 -3.74 3.75 -7.55
C SER A 189 -3.18 2.50 -6.87
N VAL A 190 -3.99 1.83 -6.03
CA VAL A 190 -3.62 0.55 -5.41
C VAL A 190 -3.61 -0.57 -6.43
N ILE A 191 -4.57 -0.59 -7.36
CA ILE A 191 -4.59 -1.58 -8.45
C ILE A 191 -3.30 -1.48 -9.27
N MET A 192 -2.91 -0.27 -9.68
CA MET A 192 -1.66 -0.05 -10.43
C MET A 192 -0.43 -0.46 -9.62
N ALA A 193 -0.39 -0.12 -8.32
CA ALA A 193 0.71 -0.49 -7.44
C ALA A 193 0.81 -2.01 -7.20
N VAL A 194 -0.32 -2.71 -7.13
CA VAL A 194 -0.40 -4.18 -7.02
C VAL A 194 0.10 -4.83 -8.31
N ILE A 195 -0.38 -4.37 -9.48
CA ILE A 195 0.08 -4.87 -10.79
C ILE A 195 1.60 -4.68 -10.91
N ALA A 196 2.12 -3.49 -10.58
CA ALA A 196 3.55 -3.22 -10.61
C ALA A 196 4.34 -4.15 -9.67
N SER A 197 3.83 -4.37 -8.44
CA SER A 197 4.46 -5.26 -7.45
C SER A 197 4.48 -6.72 -7.92
N ILE A 198 3.41 -7.19 -8.59
CA ILE A 198 3.34 -8.54 -9.17
C ILE A 198 4.31 -8.66 -10.34
N ALA A 199 4.35 -7.66 -11.23
CA ALA A 199 5.27 -7.63 -12.38
C ALA A 199 6.74 -7.73 -11.92
N VAL A 200 7.12 -7.03 -10.84
CA VAL A 200 8.43 -7.17 -10.20
C VAL A 200 8.67 -8.62 -9.73
N GLY A 201 7.69 -9.25 -9.11
CA GLY A 201 7.78 -10.66 -8.67
C GLY A 201 7.99 -11.64 -9.83
N VAL A 202 7.23 -11.47 -10.92
CA VAL A 202 7.37 -12.27 -12.14
C VAL A 202 8.74 -12.09 -12.78
N LEU A 203 9.21 -10.83 -12.89
CA LEU A 203 10.53 -10.52 -13.45
C LEU A 203 11.64 -11.18 -12.63
N VAL A 204 11.57 -11.11 -11.29
CA VAL A 204 12.53 -11.80 -10.42
C VAL A 204 12.53 -13.29 -10.68
N TRP A 205 11.36 -13.92 -10.75
CA TRP A 205 11.25 -15.36 -11.02
C TRP A 205 11.86 -15.75 -12.38
N MET A 206 11.59 -14.97 -13.43
CA MET A 206 12.17 -15.20 -14.76
C MET A 206 13.70 -15.09 -14.75
N LEU A 207 14.24 -14.04 -14.14
CA LEU A 207 15.70 -13.82 -14.07
C LEU A 207 16.43 -14.93 -13.30
N GLU A 208 15.81 -15.47 -12.25
CA GLU A 208 16.36 -16.61 -11.53
C GLU A 208 16.32 -17.90 -12.34
N LYS A 209 15.21 -18.15 -13.05
CA LYS A 209 15.07 -19.31 -13.92
C LYS A 209 16.09 -19.30 -15.06
N ILE A 210 16.37 -18.13 -15.63
CA ILE A 210 17.39 -17.96 -16.67
C ILE A 210 18.79 -18.21 -16.10
N ALA A 211 19.14 -17.57 -14.98
CA ALA A 211 20.46 -17.72 -14.37
C ALA A 211 20.75 -19.14 -13.83
N GLY A 212 19.71 -19.90 -13.48
CA GLY A 212 19.85 -21.31 -13.06
C GLY A 212 20.06 -22.29 -14.20
N ARG A 213 19.81 -21.89 -15.46
CA ARG A 213 19.97 -22.73 -16.66
C ARG A 213 21.33 -22.61 -17.32
N THR A 214 22.13 -21.60 -16.98
CA THR A 214 23.48 -21.44 -17.53
C THR A 214 24.38 -22.53 -16.95
N PRO A 215 24.91 -23.47 -17.77
CA PRO A 215 25.82 -24.50 -17.28
C PRO A 215 27.05 -23.85 -16.64
N LYS A 216 27.50 -24.38 -15.50
CA LYS A 216 28.81 -23.98 -14.97
C LYS A 216 29.87 -24.31 -16.02
N PRO A 217 30.81 -23.42 -16.35
CA PRO A 217 31.97 -23.79 -17.14
C PRO A 217 32.70 -24.92 -16.39
N VAL A 218 32.98 -26.02 -17.08
CA VAL A 218 33.77 -27.13 -16.56
C VAL A 218 35.16 -26.59 -16.23
N PRO A 219 35.63 -26.66 -14.97
CA PRO A 219 37.00 -26.30 -14.65
C PRO A 219 37.90 -27.43 -15.18
N GLY A 220 38.59 -27.23 -16.31
CA GLY A 220 39.47 -28.28 -16.83
C GLY A 220 40.16 -28.10 -18.18
N ASP A 221 39.89 -27.08 -18.99
CA ASP A 221 40.64 -26.87 -20.25
C ASP A 221 41.61 -25.68 -20.14
N ARG A 222 42.74 -25.90 -19.47
CA ARG A 222 44.06 -25.29 -19.76
C ARG A 222 45.17 -26.14 -19.18
#